data_AF-A0A958H3S4-F1
#
_entry.id   AF-A0A958H3S4-F1
#
_cell.length_a   1.000
_cell.length_b   1.000
_cell.length_c   1.000
_cell.angle_alpha   90.00
_cell.angle_beta   90.00
_cell.angle_gamma   90.00
#
_symmetry.space_group_name_H-M   'P 1'
#
loop_
_entity.id
_entity.type
_entity.pdbx_description
1 polymer ?
#
loop_
_entity_poly.entity_id
_entity_poly.type
_entity_poly.pdbx_seq_one_letter_code
_entity_poly.pdbx_strand_id
1 'polypeptide(L)'
;MPTSNLTIRPATTADAPLLAKFGARAFTAAFAAGNAPEDMAAYLTEAFSPALQQAELADPASHFLIVEAAGVTVGYAHLKAGSAEAEVTGTNPIELVRIYTDPERIGQGIGAALMTACLEVARQGDH
;
A
#
# COMPACT_ATOMS: atom_id res chain seq x y z
N MET A 1 -16.97 20.54 -5.43
CA MET A 1 -16.14 19.69 -6.31
C MET A 1 -16.86 18.35 -6.41
N PRO A 2 -17.14 17.80 -7.60
CA PRO A 2 -17.79 16.49 -7.68
C PRO A 2 -16.85 15.47 -7.02
N THR A 3 -17.38 14.69 -6.08
CA THR A 3 -16.70 13.56 -5.47
C THR A 3 -16.23 12.63 -6.58
N SER A 4 -14.92 12.61 -6.83
CA SER A 4 -14.26 11.64 -7.69
C SER A 4 -14.80 10.26 -7.32
N ASN A 5 -15.39 9.53 -8.28
CA ASN A 5 -15.90 8.19 -8.02
C ASN A 5 -14.71 7.27 -7.77
N LEU A 6 -14.35 7.11 -6.49
CA LEU A 6 -13.26 6.24 -6.05
C LEU A 6 -13.78 4.80 -6.02
N THR A 7 -13.04 3.90 -6.63
CA THR A 7 -13.29 2.46 -6.53
C THR A 7 -12.12 1.81 -5.83
N ILE A 8 -12.41 1.00 -4.81
CA ILE A 8 -11.40 0.24 -4.07
C ILE A 8 -11.59 -1.23 -4.43
N ARG A 9 -10.50 -1.91 -4.76
CA ARG A 9 -10.49 -3.33 -5.08
C ARG A 9 -9.31 -4.05 -4.44
N PRO A 10 -9.44 -5.34 -4.10
CA PRO A 10 -8.29 -6.18 -3.82
C PRO A 10 -7.33 -6.20 -5.01
N ALA A 11 -6.03 -6.21 -4.73
CA ALA A 11 -5.03 -6.47 -5.75
C ALA A 11 -4.93 -7.96 -6.05
N THR A 12 -4.44 -8.28 -7.23
CA THR A 12 -4.10 -9.63 -7.67
C THR A 12 -2.62 -9.72 -7.97
N THR A 13 -2.06 -10.93 -8.12
CA THR A 13 -0.67 -11.10 -8.52
C THR A 13 -0.33 -10.42 -9.86
N ALA A 14 -1.32 -10.20 -10.73
CA ALA A 14 -1.16 -9.46 -11.99
C ALA A 14 -0.89 -7.96 -11.76
N ASP A 15 -1.21 -7.41 -10.60
CA ASP A 15 -0.97 -6.01 -10.24
C ASP A 15 0.49 -5.77 -9.76
N ALA A 16 1.34 -6.80 -9.65
CA ALA A 16 2.71 -6.65 -9.15
C ALA A 16 3.53 -5.56 -9.88
N PRO A 17 3.54 -5.48 -11.23
CA PRO A 17 4.26 -4.41 -11.93
C PRO A 17 3.71 -3.02 -11.65
N LEU A 18 2.39 -2.92 -11.44
CA LEU A 18 1.70 -1.68 -11.11
C LEU A 18 2.09 -1.20 -9.71
N LEU A 19 2.06 -2.10 -8.72
CA LEU A 19 2.42 -1.78 -7.33
C LEU A 19 3.91 -1.43 -7.19
N ALA A 20 4.78 -2.15 -7.88
CA ALA A 20 6.22 -1.84 -7.93
C ALA A 20 6.45 -0.40 -8.43
N LYS A 21 5.88 -0.06 -9.59
CA LYS A 21 6.03 1.27 -10.19
C LYS A 21 5.40 2.38 -9.35
N PHE A 22 4.16 2.16 -8.87
CA PHE A 22 3.44 3.16 -8.10
C PHE A 22 4.09 3.40 -6.73
N GLY A 23 4.42 2.31 -6.02
CA GLY A 23 5.07 2.35 -4.71
C GLY A 23 6.42 3.06 -4.77
N ALA A 24 7.26 2.74 -5.76
CA ALA A 24 8.53 3.43 -5.96
C ALA A 24 8.33 4.94 -6.16
N ARG A 25 7.41 5.34 -7.05
CA ARG A 25 7.10 6.76 -7.31
C ARG A 25 6.62 7.48 -6.05
N ALA A 26 5.68 6.87 -5.31
CA ALA A 26 5.12 7.47 -4.10
C ALA A 26 6.17 7.58 -2.98
N PHE A 27 7.01 6.55 -2.81
CA PHE A 27 8.11 6.56 -1.85
C PHE A 27 9.13 7.65 -2.19
N THR A 28 9.58 7.74 -3.45
CA THR A 28 10.49 8.80 -3.88
C THR A 28 9.89 10.18 -3.61
N ALA A 29 8.63 10.42 -3.93
CA ALA A 29 7.99 11.70 -3.69
C ALA A 29 7.93 12.07 -2.19
N ALA A 30 7.72 11.08 -1.32
CA ALA A 30 7.66 11.29 0.12
C ALA A 30 9.05 11.49 0.77
N PHE A 31 10.09 10.82 0.26
CA PHE A 31 11.36 10.67 0.99
C PHE A 31 12.60 11.21 0.26
N ALA A 32 12.51 11.61 -1.01
CA ALA A 32 13.67 12.08 -1.78
C ALA A 32 14.37 13.31 -1.18
N ALA A 33 13.61 14.22 -0.56
CA ALA A 33 14.19 15.42 0.03
C ALA A 33 15.02 15.15 1.31
N GLY A 34 14.84 13.99 1.94
CA GLY A 34 15.47 13.63 3.22
C GLY A 34 16.52 12.52 3.13
N ASN A 35 16.78 11.95 1.95
CA ASN A 35 17.67 10.80 1.77
C ASN A 35 18.75 11.09 0.72
N ALA A 36 19.93 10.47 0.89
CA ALA A 36 20.94 10.50 -0.15
C ALA A 36 20.42 9.74 -1.40
N PRO A 37 20.77 10.18 -2.63
CA PRO A 37 20.31 9.52 -3.85
C PRO A 37 20.67 8.04 -3.93
N GLU A 38 21.82 7.67 -3.37
CA GLU A 38 22.35 6.30 -3.36
C GLU A 38 21.53 5.39 -2.44
N ASP A 39 21.23 5.84 -1.22
CA ASP A 39 20.38 5.12 -0.25
C ASP A 39 18.95 4.97 -0.79
N MET A 40 18.43 6.02 -1.43
CA MET A 40 17.14 5.99 -2.11
C MET A 40 17.10 4.93 -3.21
N ALA A 41 18.10 4.91 -4.10
CA ALA A 41 18.15 3.97 -5.22
C ALA A 41 18.28 2.51 -4.76
N ALA A 42 19.11 2.26 -3.74
CA ALA A 42 19.25 0.94 -3.13
C ALA A 42 17.91 0.46 -2.55
N TYR A 43 17.26 1.29 -1.73
CA TYR A 43 15.98 0.95 -1.12
C TYR A 43 14.88 0.70 -2.16
N LEU A 44 14.79 1.54 -3.20
CA LEU A 44 13.78 1.38 -4.25
C LEU A 44 13.93 0.06 -5.01
N THR A 45 15.17 -0.35 -5.27
CA THR A 45 15.47 -1.61 -5.97
C THR A 45 15.09 -2.81 -5.12
N GLU A 46 15.34 -2.74 -3.81
CA GLU A 46 15.02 -3.80 -2.88
C GLU A 46 13.52 -3.90 -2.58
N ALA A 47 12.89 -2.77 -2.21
CA ALA A 47 11.54 -2.75 -1.67
C ALA A 47 10.43 -2.72 -2.74
N PHE A 48 10.73 -2.32 -3.98
CA PHE A 48 9.72 -2.12 -5.03
C PHE A 48 10.04 -2.87 -6.34
N SER A 49 10.69 -4.03 -6.26
CA SER A 49 10.89 -4.89 -7.44
C SER A 49 9.63 -5.70 -7.78
N PRO A 50 9.25 -5.84 -9.07
CA PRO A 50 8.07 -6.64 -9.44
C PRO A 50 8.09 -8.07 -8.89
N ALA A 51 9.27 -8.68 -8.74
CA ALA A 51 9.42 -10.01 -8.15
C ALA A 51 9.08 -10.02 -6.65
N LEU A 52 9.51 -9.00 -5.89
CA LEU A 52 9.14 -8.86 -4.49
C LEU A 52 7.63 -8.60 -4.36
N GLN A 53 7.07 -7.67 -5.12
CA GLN A 53 5.63 -7.39 -5.07
C GLN A 53 4.81 -8.62 -5.42
N GLN A 54 5.26 -9.43 -6.39
CA GLN A 54 4.60 -10.69 -6.71
C GLN A 54 4.65 -11.69 -5.55
N ALA A 55 5.78 -11.78 -4.85
CA ALA A 55 5.92 -12.62 -3.68
C ALA A 55 5.04 -12.14 -2.51
N GLU A 56 5.02 -10.82 -2.24
CA GLU A 56 4.14 -10.22 -1.23
C GLU A 56 2.66 -10.44 -1.57
N LEU A 57 2.26 -10.28 -2.84
CA LEU A 57 0.88 -10.52 -3.30
C LEU A 57 0.47 -12.00 -3.24
N ALA A 58 1.44 -12.92 -3.26
CA ALA A 58 1.20 -14.36 -3.17
C ALA A 58 1.18 -14.86 -1.71
N ASP A 59 1.62 -14.05 -0.75
CA ASP A 59 1.58 -14.38 0.67
C ASP A 59 0.13 -14.38 1.17
N PRO A 60 -0.41 -15.51 1.65
CA PRO A 60 -1.79 -15.59 2.14
C PRO A 60 -2.05 -14.73 3.38
N ALA A 61 -1.02 -14.29 4.10
CA ALA A 61 -1.16 -13.34 5.21
C ALA A 61 -1.25 -11.88 4.72
N SER A 62 -0.90 -11.61 3.46
CA SER A 62 -0.86 -10.26 2.91
C SER A 62 -2.15 -9.88 2.21
N HIS A 63 -2.62 -8.67 2.49
CA HIS A 63 -3.81 -8.08 1.89
C HIS A 63 -3.42 -6.78 1.20
N PHE A 64 -3.69 -6.69 -0.10
CA PHE A 64 -3.41 -5.50 -0.89
C PHE A 64 -4.71 -4.88 -1.40
N LEU A 65 -4.84 -3.57 -1.22
CA LEU A 65 -5.96 -2.79 -1.72
C LEU A 65 -5.46 -1.73 -2.69
N ILE A 66 -6.11 -1.61 -3.84
CA ILE A 66 -5.84 -0.56 -4.84
C ILE A 66 -7.05 0.36 -4.90
N VAL A 67 -6.79 1.66 -4.88
CA VAL A 67 -7.83 2.68 -5.13
C VAL A 67 -7.63 3.30 -6.51
N GLU A 68 -8.71 3.36 -7.27
CA GLU A 68 -8.75 3.89 -8.62
C GLU A 68 -9.75 5.07 -8.70
N ALA A 69 -9.39 6.09 -9.47
CA ALA A 69 -10.29 7.17 -9.86
C ALA A 69 -10.38 7.19 -11.39
N ALA A 70 -11.58 6.98 -11.92
CA ALA A 70 -11.82 6.88 -13.37
C ALA A 70 -10.88 5.86 -14.07
N GLY A 71 -10.65 4.70 -13.44
CA GLY A 71 -9.79 3.63 -13.97
C GLY A 71 -8.28 3.87 -13.83
N VAL A 72 -7.87 4.96 -13.19
CA VAL A 72 -6.45 5.26 -12.92
C VAL A 72 -6.15 5.00 -11.45
N THR A 73 -5.10 4.23 -11.15
CA THR A 73 -4.64 4.03 -9.78
C THR A 73 -4.19 5.34 -9.15
N VAL A 74 -4.78 5.67 -8.00
CA VAL A 74 -4.49 6.88 -7.23
C VAL A 74 -3.99 6.58 -5.82
N GLY A 75 -3.81 5.31 -5.48
CA GLY A 75 -3.24 4.87 -4.20
C GLY A 75 -3.31 3.36 -4.02
N TYR A 76 -2.63 2.87 -3.00
CA TYR A 76 -2.76 1.49 -2.55
C TYR A 76 -2.43 1.37 -1.06
N ALA A 77 -2.83 0.24 -0.47
CA ALA A 77 -2.42 -0.17 0.87
C ALA A 77 -1.98 -1.64 0.86
N HIS A 78 -1.07 -1.97 1.76
CA HIS A 78 -0.62 -3.32 2.07
C HIS A 78 -0.80 -3.55 3.57
N LEU A 79 -1.59 -4.56 3.92
CA LEU A 79 -1.70 -5.07 5.28
C LEU A 79 -1.10 -6.47 5.36
N LYS A 80 -0.60 -6.84 6.55
CA LYS A 80 -0.09 -8.18 6.81
C LYS A 80 -0.64 -8.71 8.13
N ALA A 81 -1.30 -9.86 8.07
CA ALA A 81 -1.83 -10.56 9.23
C ALA A 81 -0.70 -11.21 10.04
N GLY A 82 -0.85 -11.18 11.36
CA GLY A 82 0.17 -11.60 12.30
C GLY A 82 1.23 -10.52 12.52
N SER A 83 2.05 -10.76 13.54
CA SER A 83 3.21 -9.95 13.88
C SER A 83 4.27 -10.88 14.47
N ALA A 84 5.54 -10.63 14.15
CA ALA A 84 6.65 -11.38 14.70
C ALA A 84 7.32 -10.65 15.89
N GLU A 85 6.89 -9.42 16.15
CA GLU A 85 7.44 -8.51 17.14
C GLU A 85 6.89 -8.84 18.53
N ALA A 86 7.78 -9.03 19.51
CA ALA A 86 7.41 -9.41 20.86
C ALA A 86 6.58 -8.33 21.60
N GLU A 87 6.72 -7.08 21.16
CA GLU A 87 6.01 -5.91 21.68
C GLU A 87 4.53 -5.88 21.27
N VAL A 88 4.15 -6.61 20.21
CA VAL A 88 2.76 -6.67 19.73
C VAL A 88 2.02 -7.77 20.48
N THR A 89 1.23 -7.37 21.47
CA THR A 89 0.53 -8.29 22.39
C THR A 89 -0.92 -8.59 22.02
N GLY A 90 -1.37 -8.12 20.86
CA GLY A 90 -2.72 -8.41 20.33
C GLY A 90 -2.94 -9.90 20.06
N THR A 91 -4.18 -10.38 20.19
CA THR A 91 -4.49 -11.80 20.02
C THR A 91 -4.49 -12.24 18.55
N ASN A 92 -4.86 -11.35 17.62
CA ASN A 92 -4.83 -11.61 16.17
C ASN A 92 -4.41 -10.35 15.40
N PRO A 93 -3.19 -9.82 15.64
CA PRO A 93 -2.82 -8.50 15.12
C PRO A 93 -2.77 -8.49 13.59
N ILE A 94 -3.01 -7.32 13.02
CA ILE A 94 -2.77 -7.01 11.62
C ILE A 94 -1.98 -5.71 11.51
N GLU A 95 -0.94 -5.73 10.70
CA GLU A 95 -0.07 -4.59 10.46
C GLU A 95 -0.52 -3.83 9.20
N LEU A 96 -0.55 -2.50 9.27
CA LEU A 96 -0.59 -1.65 8.07
C LEU A 96 0.84 -1.39 7.60
N VAL A 97 1.37 -2.28 6.77
CA VAL A 97 2.75 -2.25 6.28
C VAL A 97 3.01 -1.01 5.41
N ARG A 98 2.10 -0.70 4.49
CA ARG A 98 2.23 0.44 3.57
C ARG A 98 0.87 1.08 3.29
N ILE A 99 0.84 2.40 3.22
CA ILE A 99 -0.28 3.16 2.66
C ILE A 99 0.26 4.35 1.87
N TYR A 100 -0.01 4.36 0.56
CA TYR A 100 0.45 5.41 -0.34
C TYR A 100 -0.69 5.94 -1.19
N THR A 101 -0.68 7.26 -1.40
CA THR A 101 -1.59 7.95 -2.30
C THR A 101 -0.79 8.67 -3.37
N ASP A 102 -1.43 8.99 -4.49
CA ASP A 102 -0.80 9.79 -5.52
C ASP A 102 -0.39 11.16 -4.92
N PRO A 103 0.92 11.52 -4.96
CA PRO A 103 1.40 12.78 -4.38
C PRO A 103 0.70 14.02 -4.94
N GLU A 104 0.23 13.96 -6.20
CA GLU A 104 -0.48 15.07 -6.85
C GLU A 104 -1.95 15.16 -6.44
N ARG A 105 -2.46 14.19 -5.66
CA ARG A 105 -3.87 14.08 -5.26
C ARG A 105 -4.08 14.07 -3.74
N ILE A 106 -3.09 14.54 -2.98
CA ILE A 106 -3.20 14.72 -1.53
C ILE A 106 -4.33 15.72 -1.22
N GLY A 107 -5.04 15.51 -0.10
CA GLY A 107 -6.15 16.36 0.34
C GLY A 107 -7.50 16.08 -0.34
N GLN A 108 -7.59 15.06 -1.20
CA GLN A 108 -8.82 14.69 -1.91
C GLN A 108 -9.60 13.52 -1.25
N GLY A 109 -9.25 13.15 -0.01
CA GLY A 109 -9.93 12.08 0.73
C GLY A 109 -9.51 10.64 0.37
N ILE A 110 -8.57 10.44 -0.57
CA ILE A 110 -8.12 9.12 -1.02
C ILE A 110 -7.51 8.30 0.13
N GLY A 111 -6.63 8.92 0.93
CA GLY A 111 -5.99 8.24 2.06
C GLY A 111 -7.00 7.84 3.15
N ALA A 112 -8.01 8.69 3.39
CA ALA A 112 -9.09 8.37 4.33
C ALA A 112 -9.92 7.19 3.82
N ALA A 113 -10.28 7.16 2.53
CA ALA A 113 -11.00 6.05 1.94
C ALA A 113 -10.21 4.73 2.00
N LEU A 114 -8.91 4.76 1.71
CA LEU A 114 -8.03 3.59 1.86
C LEU A 114 -7.96 3.12 3.31
N MET A 115 -7.75 4.03 4.27
CA MET A 115 -7.70 3.66 5.69
C MET A 115 -9.02 3.03 6.16
N THR A 116 -10.17 3.57 5.74
CA THR A 116 -11.47 2.96 6.03
C THR A 116 -11.54 1.53 5.50
N ALA A 117 -11.12 1.30 4.25
CA ALA A 117 -11.09 -0.04 3.66
C ALA A 117 -10.10 -0.98 4.37
N CYS A 118 -8.93 -0.50 4.80
CA CYS A 118 -7.99 -1.25 5.62
C CYS A 118 -8.63 -1.73 6.94
N LEU A 119 -9.36 -0.84 7.62
CA LEU A 119 -10.07 -1.18 8.85
C LEU A 119 -11.24 -2.15 8.61
N GLU A 120 -11.87 -2.12 7.44
CA GLU A 120 -12.88 -3.11 7.06
C GLU A 120 -12.26 -4.49 6.84
N VAL A 121 -11.12 -4.59 6.15
CA VAL A 121 -10.35 -5.84 6.00
C VAL A 121 -9.99 -6.40 7.38
N ALA A 122 -9.46 -5.56 8.28
CA ALA A 122 -9.12 -5.97 9.64
C ALA A 122 -10.33 -6.58 10.39
N ARG A 123 -11.47 -5.87 10.38
CA ARG A 123 -12.70 -6.35 11.04
C ARG A 123 -13.26 -7.64 10.43
N GLN A 124 -13.15 -7.82 9.12
CA GLN A 124 -13.64 -9.03 8.44
C GLN A 124 -12.77 -10.26 8.72
N GLY A 125 -11.48 -10.05 9.00
CA GLY A 125 -10.54 -11.10 9.39
C GLY A 125 -10.48 -11.37 10.90
N ASP A 126 -11.38 -10.77 11.69
CA ASP A 126 -11.41 -10.83 13.15
C ASP A 126 -10.06 -10.43 13.80
N HIS A 127 -9.42 -9.39 13.23
CA HIS A 127 -8.16 -8.80 13.73
C HIS A 127 -8.38 -7.74 14.82
#